data_AF-A0A929W587-F1
#
_entry.id   AF-A0A929W587-F1
#
_cell.length_a   1.000
_cell.length_b   1.000
_cell.length_c   1.000
_cell.angle_alpha   90.00
_cell.angle_beta   90.00
_cell.angle_gamma   90.00
#
_symmetry.space_group_name_H-M   'P 1'
#
loop_
_entity.id
_entity.type
_entity.pdbx_description
1 polymer ?
#
loop_
_entity_poly.entity_id
_entity_poly.type
_entity_poly.pdbx_seq_one_letter_code
_entity_poly.pdbx_strand_id
1 'polypeptide(L)'
;TNGLADLKLDSRNPGADFTGQLSGRLTPNGRPTTVDLQFDIRHFTPAQFGLHDQALAGTFGAQLKASLHSLDLKHPLGEIVLSNLNISSERRNTTAYHLNHLQLTAQAHPKGSHLRLQSDFADAAFTGKFDPALLKQSLNHWLQKVAAPSSASAAPSLSAGTSFALTLKRTDVLRHFLNVDAHLSQPVEINGSLATDGSYLRLSADIPEVILDGDTRLLDLSLSARSNGSHLDLLAKARKPMRNADLQIELHSTADNGLWNNNLQWDERRTHNFYGQVNTTGRLHLPALGSGRRVLFDFDVLPTAFHINGNTWDIEPGNIALTDREFTFRHVALRHADQHLAIHGTYTKGGEGIAIDLQKVDVGSLLALTGLEVVRFAGNASGRAIVKPDEHNKPRLSAFLDIPGFRFNDTHLGHARIRGAFETDDQT
;
A
#
# COMPACT_ATOMS: atom_id res chain seq x y z
N THR A 1 20.17 -35.88 -34.14
CA THR A 1 21.15 -34.77 -34.08
C THR A 1 20.44 -33.54 -33.56
N ASN A 2 21.01 -32.83 -32.57
CA ASN A 2 20.44 -31.54 -32.16
C ASN A 2 20.59 -30.56 -33.33
N GLY A 3 19.49 -29.95 -33.76
CA GLY A 3 19.49 -28.99 -34.85
C GLY A 3 19.95 -27.61 -34.39
N LEU A 4 20.59 -26.85 -35.25
CA LEU A 4 20.76 -25.41 -35.08
C LEU A 4 19.72 -24.71 -35.96
N ALA A 5 19.09 -23.67 -35.40
CA ALA A 5 18.17 -22.82 -36.14
C ALA A 5 18.64 -21.37 -36.00
N ASP A 6 18.70 -20.67 -37.13
CA ASP A 6 19.02 -19.25 -37.22
C ASP A 6 17.94 -18.57 -38.06
N LEU A 7 17.40 -17.47 -37.55
CA LEU A 7 16.33 -16.69 -38.18
C LEU A 7 16.67 -15.21 -38.10
N LYS A 8 16.51 -14.51 -39.22
CA LYS A 8 16.61 -13.05 -39.30
C LYS A 8 15.24 -12.49 -39.67
N LEU A 9 14.83 -11.45 -38.97
CA LEU A 9 13.56 -10.76 -39.16
C LEU A 9 13.85 -9.28 -39.46
N ASP A 10 13.19 -8.73 -40.47
CA ASP A 10 13.17 -7.29 -40.78
C ASP A 10 11.73 -6.93 -41.11
N SER A 11 11.11 -6.12 -40.25
CA SER A 11 9.76 -5.62 -40.43
C SER A 11 9.82 -4.11 -40.56
N ARG A 12 9.11 -3.57 -41.56
CA ARG A 12 8.87 -2.13 -41.76
C ARG A 12 7.39 -1.80 -41.68
N ASN A 13 6.62 -2.63 -40.97
CA ASN A 13 5.19 -2.40 -40.79
C ASN A 13 5.00 -1.12 -39.93
N PRO A 14 4.11 -0.18 -40.33
CA PRO A 14 3.85 1.02 -39.55
C PRO A 14 3.46 0.78 -38.08
N GLY A 15 2.86 -0.37 -37.75
CA GLY A 15 2.54 -0.75 -36.37
C GLY A 15 3.63 -1.54 -35.65
N ALA A 16 4.59 -2.12 -36.39
CA ALA A 16 5.67 -2.94 -35.85
C ALA A 16 6.91 -2.88 -36.76
N ASP A 17 7.74 -1.86 -36.53
CA ASP A 17 9.01 -1.65 -37.19
C ASP A 17 10.17 -2.12 -36.30
N PHE A 18 10.84 -3.20 -36.72
CA PHE A 18 11.93 -3.80 -35.97
C PHE A 18 12.87 -4.60 -36.86
N THR A 19 14.09 -4.79 -36.37
CA THR A 19 15.00 -5.84 -36.87
C THR A 19 15.27 -6.84 -35.77
N GLY A 20 15.39 -8.11 -36.12
CA GLY A 20 15.53 -9.20 -35.17
C GLY A 20 16.47 -10.29 -35.67
N GLN A 21 17.24 -10.86 -34.75
CA GLN A 21 17.99 -12.08 -34.98
C GLN A 21 17.64 -13.05 -33.85
N LEU A 22 17.39 -14.30 -34.21
CA LEU A 22 17.06 -15.37 -33.31
C LEU A 22 17.91 -16.57 -33.69
N SER A 23 18.65 -17.12 -32.76
CA SER A 23 19.36 -18.39 -32.92
C SER A 23 19.07 -19.31 -31.76
N GLY A 24 19.19 -20.61 -31.98
CA GLY A 24 18.93 -21.57 -30.92
C GLY A 24 19.24 -23.00 -31.28
N ARG A 25 19.37 -23.82 -30.24
CA ARG A 25 19.52 -25.27 -30.37
C ARG A 25 18.17 -25.95 -30.23
N LEU A 26 17.87 -26.86 -31.15
CA LEU A 26 16.66 -27.66 -31.15
C LEU A 26 16.96 -29.09 -30.72
N THR A 27 16.03 -29.68 -29.96
CA THR A 27 15.95 -31.12 -29.74
C THR A 27 15.66 -31.86 -31.06
N PRO A 28 15.83 -33.19 -31.11
CA PRO A 28 15.47 -33.98 -32.29
C PRO A 28 13.99 -33.88 -32.72
N ASN A 29 13.08 -33.53 -31.79
CA ASN A 29 11.67 -33.27 -32.09
C ASN A 29 11.36 -31.79 -32.38
N GLY A 30 12.39 -30.98 -32.66
CA GLY A 30 12.25 -29.59 -33.12
C GLY A 30 11.91 -28.58 -32.02
N ARG A 31 12.02 -28.94 -30.74
CA ARG A 31 11.77 -28.01 -29.62
C ARG A 31 13.03 -27.24 -29.26
N PRO A 32 12.97 -25.91 -29.09
CA PRO A 32 14.14 -25.15 -28.67
C PRO A 32 14.56 -25.52 -27.24
N THR A 33 15.87 -25.50 -27.00
CA THR A 33 16.50 -25.80 -25.70
C THR A 33 17.29 -24.60 -25.18
N THR A 34 17.87 -23.85 -26.11
CA THR A 34 18.57 -22.58 -25.87
C THR A 34 18.11 -21.60 -26.92
N VAL A 35 18.06 -20.32 -26.55
CA VAL A 35 17.62 -19.24 -27.42
C VAL A 35 18.51 -18.03 -27.17
N ASP A 36 19.18 -17.56 -28.21
CA ASP A 36 19.76 -16.23 -28.25
C ASP A 36 18.90 -15.35 -29.17
N LEU A 37 18.49 -14.19 -28.67
CA LEU A 37 17.68 -13.24 -29.43
C LEU A 37 18.24 -11.84 -29.28
N GLN A 38 18.19 -11.09 -30.36
CA GLN A 38 18.46 -9.66 -30.39
C GLN A 38 17.41 -8.99 -31.25
N PHE A 39 16.67 -8.05 -30.67
CA PHE A 39 15.71 -7.21 -31.35
C PHE A 39 16.06 -5.74 -31.17
N ASP A 40 16.03 -4.99 -32.28
CA ASP A 40 16.03 -3.54 -32.29
C ASP A 40 14.64 -3.09 -32.74
N ILE A 41 13.83 -2.69 -31.78
CA ILE A 41 12.44 -2.28 -31.95
C ILE A 41 12.45 -0.76 -32.10
N ARG A 42 12.29 -0.30 -33.34
CA ARG A 42 12.21 1.13 -33.65
C ARG A 42 10.85 1.69 -33.28
N HIS A 43 9.80 0.92 -33.55
CA HIS A 43 8.41 1.30 -33.29
C HIS A 43 7.55 0.05 -33.13
N PHE A 44 6.76 -0.04 -32.06
CA PHE A 44 5.76 -1.07 -31.88
C PHE A 44 4.52 -0.51 -31.17
N THR A 45 3.36 -0.68 -31.79
CA THR A 45 2.07 -0.23 -31.24
C THR A 45 1.19 -1.46 -30.99
N PRO A 46 1.16 -2.00 -29.75
CA PRO A 46 0.47 -3.25 -29.42
C PRO A 46 -1.02 -3.25 -29.80
N ALA A 47 -1.69 -2.09 -29.66
CA ALA A 47 -3.11 -1.94 -29.98
C ALA A 47 -3.46 -2.27 -31.45
N GLN A 48 -2.53 -2.07 -32.39
CA GLN A 48 -2.74 -2.41 -33.81
C GLN A 48 -2.76 -3.94 -34.05
N PHE A 49 -2.27 -4.72 -33.08
CA PHE A 49 -2.25 -6.18 -33.11
C PHE A 49 -3.25 -6.80 -32.13
N GLY A 50 -4.23 -6.02 -31.65
CA GLY A 50 -5.27 -6.49 -30.72
C GLY A 50 -4.79 -6.69 -29.28
N LEU A 51 -3.59 -6.19 -28.92
CA LEU A 51 -3.06 -6.23 -27.57
C LEU A 51 -3.53 -4.99 -26.81
N HIS A 52 -4.57 -5.14 -25.98
CA HIS A 52 -5.25 -4.03 -25.30
C HIS A 52 -5.02 -4.00 -23.78
N ASP A 53 -3.93 -4.58 -23.28
CA ASP A 53 -3.55 -4.48 -21.87
C ASP A 53 -3.18 -3.03 -21.51
N GLN A 54 -3.55 -2.56 -20.31
CA GLN A 54 -3.19 -1.21 -19.85
C GLN A 54 -1.67 -1.02 -19.77
N ALA A 55 -0.92 -2.06 -19.40
CA ALA A 55 0.54 -2.02 -19.36
C ALA A 55 1.18 -1.98 -20.76
N LEU A 56 0.41 -2.27 -21.82
CA LEU A 56 0.83 -2.24 -23.22
C LEU A 56 0.22 -1.05 -23.98
N ALA A 57 -0.31 -0.04 -23.28
CA ALA A 57 -0.83 1.16 -23.89
C ALA A 57 0.30 2.09 -24.38
N GLY A 58 0.17 2.57 -25.61
CA GLY A 58 1.13 3.50 -26.23
C GLY A 58 2.01 2.84 -27.30
N THR A 59 3.03 3.57 -27.70
CA THR A 59 4.02 3.13 -28.69
C THR A 59 5.36 2.87 -28.01
N PHE A 60 6.00 1.77 -28.38
CA PHE A 60 7.22 1.28 -27.77
C PHE A 60 8.39 1.36 -28.75
N GLY A 61 9.54 1.83 -28.28
CA GLY A 61 10.84 1.65 -28.94
C GLY A 61 11.83 1.12 -27.91
N ALA A 62 12.60 0.09 -28.25
CA ALA A 62 13.55 -0.53 -27.32
C ALA A 62 14.55 -1.44 -28.03
N GLN A 63 15.66 -1.72 -27.36
CA GLN A 63 16.61 -2.75 -27.74
C GLN A 63 16.52 -3.89 -26.74
N LEU A 64 16.26 -5.09 -27.23
CA LEU A 64 16.16 -6.30 -26.42
C LEU A 64 17.25 -7.29 -26.84
N LYS A 65 18.01 -7.77 -25.87
CA LYS A 65 18.91 -8.91 -26.03
C LYS A 65 18.55 -9.95 -24.98
N ALA A 66 18.48 -11.22 -25.36
CA ALA A 66 18.39 -12.28 -24.38
C ALA A 66 19.21 -13.49 -24.80
N SER A 67 19.85 -14.11 -23.82
CA SER A 67 20.59 -15.36 -23.95
C SER A 67 20.04 -16.34 -22.92
N LEU A 68 19.13 -17.20 -23.37
CA LEU A 68 18.42 -18.17 -22.56
C LEU A 68 19.06 -19.55 -22.71
N HIS A 69 19.69 -20.03 -21.64
CA HIS A 69 20.31 -21.36 -21.59
C HIS A 69 19.35 -22.46 -21.12
N SER A 70 18.16 -22.05 -20.64
CA SER A 70 17.04 -22.93 -20.30
C SER A 70 15.74 -22.20 -20.65
N LEU A 71 14.80 -22.93 -21.26
CA LEU A 71 13.42 -22.46 -21.47
C LEU A 71 12.45 -22.95 -20.39
N ASP A 72 12.96 -23.65 -19.36
CA ASP A 72 12.17 -24.00 -18.19
C ASP A 72 12.01 -22.78 -17.29
N LEU A 73 10.80 -22.22 -17.26
CA LEU A 73 10.45 -21.06 -16.44
C LEU A 73 10.58 -21.32 -14.93
N LYS A 74 10.59 -22.58 -14.49
CA LYS A 74 10.79 -22.95 -13.08
C LYS A 74 12.27 -23.06 -12.69
N HIS A 75 13.13 -23.23 -13.69
CA HIS A 75 14.59 -23.27 -13.54
C HIS A 75 15.21 -22.32 -14.58
N PRO A 76 14.92 -21.01 -14.47
CA PRO A 76 15.41 -20.04 -15.44
C PRO A 76 16.93 -19.99 -15.39
N LEU A 77 17.55 -20.00 -16.56
CA LEU A 77 19.00 -19.86 -16.73
C LEU A 77 19.26 -18.97 -17.93
N GLY A 78 20.00 -17.90 -17.72
CA GLY A 78 20.33 -16.96 -18.78
C GLY A 78 20.23 -15.52 -18.35
N GLU A 79 20.13 -14.66 -19.35
CA GLU A 79 20.16 -13.21 -19.22
C GLU A 79 19.19 -12.55 -20.20
N ILE A 80 18.54 -11.48 -19.76
CA ILE A 80 17.73 -10.58 -20.57
C ILE A 80 18.20 -9.16 -20.30
N VAL A 81 18.54 -8.42 -21.35
CA VAL A 81 18.92 -7.01 -21.31
C VAL A 81 17.95 -6.23 -22.18
N LEU A 82 17.24 -5.30 -21.57
CA LEU A 82 16.44 -4.27 -22.22
C LEU A 82 17.19 -2.94 -22.12
N SER A 83 17.33 -2.23 -23.23
CA SER A 83 18.01 -0.94 -23.30
C SER A 83 17.20 0.07 -24.09
N ASN A 84 17.30 1.34 -23.69
CA ASN A 84 16.67 2.47 -24.38
C ASN A 84 15.16 2.27 -24.60
N LEU A 85 14.45 1.74 -23.60
CA LEU A 85 13.01 1.62 -23.65
C LEU A 85 12.39 3.02 -23.61
N ASN A 86 11.59 3.31 -24.60
CA ASN A 86 10.78 4.52 -24.74
C ASN A 86 9.32 4.10 -24.93
N ILE A 87 8.45 4.62 -24.08
CA ILE A 87 7.00 4.47 -24.20
C ILE A 87 6.43 5.86 -24.42
N SER A 88 5.94 6.12 -25.63
CA SER A 88 5.20 7.35 -25.94
C SER A 88 3.71 7.11 -25.81
N SER A 89 3.02 8.08 -25.23
CA SER A 89 1.59 8.00 -24.99
C SER A 89 0.77 8.30 -26.25
N GLU A 90 -0.24 7.49 -26.51
CA GLU A 90 -1.28 7.76 -27.53
C GLU A 90 -2.58 8.30 -26.91
N ARG A 91 -2.70 8.33 -25.56
CA ARG A 91 -3.89 8.79 -24.83
C ARG A 91 -3.57 9.96 -23.91
N ARG A 92 -4.51 10.89 -23.72
CA ARG A 92 -4.31 12.10 -22.87
C ARG A 92 -3.87 11.81 -21.42
N ASN A 93 -4.07 10.59 -20.91
CA ASN A 93 -3.89 10.25 -19.49
C ASN A 93 -2.77 9.22 -19.21
N THR A 94 -1.98 8.80 -20.20
CA THR A 94 -0.79 7.97 -19.96
C THR A 94 0.46 8.84 -20.07
N THR A 95 1.34 8.80 -19.08
CA THR A 95 2.61 9.56 -19.08
C THR A 95 3.62 8.86 -19.95
N ALA A 96 4.43 9.60 -20.70
CA ALA A 96 5.59 9.01 -21.38
C ALA A 96 6.54 8.41 -20.35
N TYR A 97 7.17 7.28 -20.68
CA TYR A 97 8.11 6.59 -19.79
C TYR A 97 9.39 6.23 -20.53
N HIS A 98 10.52 6.38 -19.84
CA HIS A 98 11.84 6.12 -20.39
C HIS A 98 12.69 5.32 -19.40
N LEU A 99 13.43 4.34 -19.92
CA LEU A 99 14.34 3.48 -19.17
C LEU A 99 15.59 3.21 -20.02
N ASN A 100 16.76 3.59 -19.51
CA ASN A 100 18.01 3.39 -20.23
C ASN A 100 18.43 1.92 -20.20
N HIS A 101 18.29 1.28 -19.03
CA HIS A 101 18.80 -0.06 -18.83
C HIS A 101 17.96 -0.88 -17.85
N LEU A 102 17.72 -2.14 -18.22
CA LEU A 102 17.23 -3.19 -17.35
C LEU A 102 17.90 -4.50 -17.73
N GLN A 103 18.47 -5.17 -16.76
CA GLN A 103 19.13 -6.46 -16.90
C GLN A 103 18.55 -7.43 -15.88
N LEU A 104 18.09 -8.57 -16.36
CA LEU A 104 17.65 -9.71 -15.57
C LEU A 104 18.63 -10.84 -15.81
N THR A 105 19.20 -11.39 -14.74
CA THR A 105 20.05 -12.58 -14.81
C THR A 105 19.47 -13.67 -13.93
N ALA A 106 19.57 -14.91 -14.41
CA ALA A 106 19.08 -16.09 -13.72
C ALA A 106 20.17 -17.17 -13.73
N GLN A 107 20.49 -17.68 -12.54
CA GLN A 107 21.53 -18.68 -12.32
C GLN A 107 21.03 -19.80 -11.41
N ALA A 108 21.60 -20.99 -11.57
CA ALA A 108 21.34 -22.11 -10.67
C ALA A 108 21.92 -21.81 -9.29
N HIS A 109 21.20 -22.20 -8.24
CA HIS A 109 21.63 -22.04 -6.86
C HIS A 109 21.23 -23.27 -6.03
N PRO A 110 21.98 -23.68 -4.99
CA PRO A 110 21.62 -24.85 -4.18
C PRO A 110 20.20 -24.80 -3.56
N LYS A 111 19.64 -23.61 -3.37
CA LYS A 111 18.26 -23.37 -2.87
C LYS A 111 17.20 -23.24 -3.98
N GLY A 112 17.55 -23.44 -5.25
CA GLY A 112 16.69 -23.25 -6.42
C GLY A 112 17.36 -22.36 -7.48
N SER A 113 16.91 -21.12 -7.59
CA SER A 113 17.45 -20.13 -8.52
C SER A 113 17.96 -18.91 -7.76
N HIS A 114 18.99 -18.28 -8.31
CA HIS A 114 19.41 -16.92 -7.95
C HIS A 114 19.06 -16.00 -9.11
N LEU A 115 18.17 -15.04 -8.87
CA LEU A 115 17.76 -14.05 -9.86
C LEU A 115 18.27 -12.68 -9.43
N ARG A 116 18.73 -11.89 -10.39
CA ARG A 116 19.17 -10.51 -10.14
C ARG A 116 18.56 -9.58 -11.19
N LEU A 117 17.90 -8.53 -10.72
CA LEU A 117 17.47 -7.38 -11.49
C LEU A 117 18.49 -6.26 -11.27
N GLN A 118 18.92 -5.61 -12.33
CA GLN A 118 19.64 -4.35 -12.29
C GLN A 118 18.98 -3.38 -13.25
N SER A 119 18.60 -2.21 -12.77
CA SER A 119 17.93 -1.22 -13.61
C SER A 119 18.09 0.20 -13.07
N ASP A 120 17.66 1.17 -13.86
CA ASP A 120 17.64 2.58 -13.44
C ASP A 120 16.71 2.82 -12.25
N PHE A 121 15.65 2.01 -12.11
CA PHE A 121 14.66 2.17 -11.05
C PHE A 121 14.85 1.27 -9.83
N ALA A 122 15.41 0.09 -10.00
CA ALA A 122 15.68 -0.82 -8.91
C ALA A 122 16.80 -1.81 -9.20
N ASP A 123 17.52 -2.21 -8.16
CA ASP A 123 18.29 -3.44 -8.15
C ASP A 123 17.59 -4.42 -7.22
N ALA A 124 17.46 -5.68 -7.63
CA ALA A 124 16.88 -6.71 -6.77
C ALA A 124 17.65 -8.01 -6.87
N ALA A 125 17.69 -8.77 -5.78
CA ALA A 125 18.21 -10.12 -5.75
C ALA A 125 17.16 -11.03 -5.11
N PHE A 126 16.98 -12.20 -5.69
CA PHE A 126 16.07 -13.23 -5.22
C PHE A 126 16.81 -14.55 -5.15
N THR A 127 16.66 -15.29 -4.06
CA THR A 127 17.21 -16.63 -3.91
C THR A 127 16.16 -17.57 -3.35
N GLY A 128 15.82 -18.63 -4.09
CA GLY A 128 14.82 -19.60 -3.68
C GLY A 128 14.25 -20.37 -4.85
N LYS A 129 13.17 -21.11 -4.64
CA LYS A 129 12.44 -21.78 -5.74
C LYS A 129 11.64 -20.73 -6.51
N PHE A 130 12.04 -20.48 -7.75
CA PHE A 130 11.31 -19.56 -8.62
C PHE A 130 10.15 -20.28 -9.30
N ASP A 131 8.96 -20.13 -8.76
CA ASP A 131 7.70 -20.48 -9.40
C ASP A 131 6.67 -19.42 -8.95
N PRO A 132 6.20 -18.52 -9.84
CA PRO A 132 5.26 -17.47 -9.47
C PRO A 132 3.98 -17.97 -8.80
N ALA A 133 3.49 -19.16 -9.20
CA ALA A 133 2.33 -19.78 -8.57
C ALA A 133 2.65 -20.22 -7.14
N LEU A 134 3.85 -20.78 -6.93
CA LEU A 134 4.33 -21.15 -5.60
C LEU A 134 4.50 -19.93 -4.70
N LEU A 135 5.09 -18.83 -5.19
CA LEU A 135 5.26 -17.61 -4.41
C LEU A 135 3.90 -17.04 -3.96
N LYS A 136 2.93 -16.97 -4.88
CA LYS A 136 1.55 -16.56 -4.55
C LYS A 136 0.92 -17.49 -3.53
N GLN A 137 1.14 -18.80 -3.66
CA GLN A 137 0.65 -19.80 -2.71
C GLN A 137 1.29 -19.64 -1.33
N SER A 138 2.62 -19.46 -1.25
CA SER A 138 3.34 -19.24 0.00
C SER A 138 2.84 -18.00 0.73
N LEU A 139 2.63 -16.90 -0.01
CA LEU A 139 2.10 -15.65 0.54
C LEU A 139 0.66 -15.84 1.05
N ASN A 140 -0.19 -16.54 0.27
CA ASN A 140 -1.54 -16.89 0.71
C ASN A 140 -1.54 -17.77 1.96
N HIS A 141 -0.70 -18.79 2.02
CA HIS A 141 -0.59 -19.66 3.20
C HIS A 141 -0.15 -18.87 4.44
N TRP A 142 0.81 -17.97 4.29
CA TRP A 142 1.22 -17.08 5.37
C TRP A 142 0.06 -16.18 5.83
N LEU A 143 -0.64 -15.51 4.89
CA LEU A 143 -1.80 -14.67 5.21
C LEU A 143 -2.87 -15.44 5.99
N GLN A 144 -3.19 -16.68 5.57
CA GLN A 144 -4.18 -17.50 6.26
C GLN A 144 -3.71 -17.95 7.65
N LYS A 145 -2.42 -18.29 7.82
CA LYS A 145 -1.85 -18.70 9.12
C LYS A 145 -1.90 -17.58 10.16
N VAL A 146 -1.67 -16.34 9.76
CA VAL A 146 -1.71 -15.18 10.66
C VAL A 146 -3.14 -14.70 10.90
N ALA A 147 -3.98 -14.69 9.87
CA ALA A 147 -5.33 -14.11 9.94
C ALA A 147 -6.36 -15.02 10.61
N ALA A 148 -6.28 -16.34 10.44
CA ALA A 148 -7.31 -17.26 10.92
C ALA A 148 -6.81 -18.10 12.11
N PRO A 149 -7.69 -18.45 13.06
CA PRO A 149 -7.38 -19.47 14.06
C PRO A 149 -7.13 -20.79 13.33
N SER A 150 -5.93 -21.35 13.47
CA SER A 150 -5.63 -22.67 12.95
C SER A 150 -5.77 -23.69 14.06
N SER A 151 -6.53 -24.76 13.80
CA SER A 151 -6.54 -25.96 14.64
C SER A 151 -5.28 -26.82 14.44
N ALA A 152 -4.43 -26.49 13.47
CA ALA A 152 -3.22 -27.23 13.18
C ALA A 152 -2.01 -26.59 13.91
N SER A 153 -1.61 -27.19 15.02
CA SER A 153 -0.24 -27.05 15.53
C SER A 153 0.70 -27.70 14.52
N ALA A 154 1.13 -26.94 13.51
CA ALA A 154 2.24 -27.37 12.67
C ALA A 154 3.52 -27.08 13.44
N ALA A 155 4.28 -28.14 13.76
CA ALA A 155 5.65 -28.01 14.24
C ALA A 155 6.43 -27.05 13.31
N PRO A 156 7.40 -26.27 13.83
CA PRO A 156 8.22 -25.39 12.99
C PRO A 156 8.84 -26.24 11.87
N SER A 157 8.36 -26.05 10.65
CA SER A 157 8.93 -26.71 9.49
C SER A 157 10.23 -25.98 9.17
N LEU A 158 11.33 -26.72 9.04
CA LEU A 158 12.56 -26.22 8.40
C LEU A 158 12.35 -26.12 6.88
N SER A 159 11.24 -25.50 6.49
CA SER A 159 10.86 -25.28 5.10
C SER A 159 11.88 -24.34 4.48
N ALA A 160 12.47 -24.77 3.36
CA ALA A 160 13.32 -23.89 2.56
C ALA A 160 12.53 -22.61 2.23
N GLY A 161 13.09 -21.48 2.62
CA GLY A 161 12.51 -20.18 2.33
C GLY A 161 13.13 -19.55 1.09
N THR A 162 12.39 -18.62 0.55
CA THR A 162 12.86 -17.67 -0.43
C THR A 162 13.33 -16.41 0.29
N SER A 163 14.45 -15.84 -0.12
CA SER A 163 14.92 -14.54 0.35
C SER A 163 14.98 -13.55 -0.81
N PHE A 164 14.68 -12.29 -0.53
CA PHE A 164 14.81 -11.21 -1.48
C PHE A 164 15.43 -9.97 -0.83
N ALA A 165 16.14 -9.21 -1.65
CA ALA A 165 16.65 -7.88 -1.34
C ALA A 165 16.30 -6.98 -2.53
N LEU A 166 15.81 -5.78 -2.25
CA LEU A 166 15.39 -4.79 -3.24
C LEU A 166 15.95 -3.44 -2.83
N THR A 167 16.76 -2.85 -3.70
CA THR A 167 17.17 -1.45 -3.63
C THR A 167 16.35 -0.67 -4.65
N LEU A 168 15.35 0.08 -4.18
CA LEU A 168 14.50 0.92 -5.04
C LEU A 168 15.13 2.31 -5.15
N LYS A 169 15.53 2.70 -6.37
CA LYS A 169 16.25 3.95 -6.69
C LYS A 169 15.30 5.09 -7.09
N ARG A 170 14.20 4.76 -7.77
CA ARG A 170 13.13 5.67 -8.17
C ARG A 170 11.81 4.91 -8.33
N THR A 171 10.72 5.67 -8.39
CA THR A 171 9.34 5.18 -8.27
C THR A 171 8.44 5.60 -9.44
N ASP A 172 9.02 6.23 -10.47
CA ASP A 172 8.34 6.60 -11.72
C ASP A 172 7.66 5.40 -12.40
N VAL A 173 8.29 4.22 -12.33
CA VAL A 173 7.72 2.95 -12.78
C VAL A 173 6.41 2.60 -12.07
N LEU A 174 6.28 2.92 -10.78
CA LEU A 174 5.07 2.64 -9.99
C LEU A 174 3.93 3.58 -10.41
N ARG A 175 4.23 4.85 -10.69
CA ARG A 175 3.25 5.80 -11.21
C ARG A 175 2.75 5.33 -12.58
N HIS A 176 3.66 4.95 -13.48
CA HIS A 176 3.30 4.59 -14.86
C HIS A 176 2.50 3.27 -14.94
N PHE A 177 2.93 2.22 -14.23
CA PHE A 177 2.32 0.89 -14.36
C PHE A 177 1.30 0.54 -13.28
N LEU A 178 1.36 1.20 -12.11
CA LEU A 178 0.50 0.87 -10.95
C LEU A 178 -0.34 2.06 -10.47
N ASN A 179 -0.22 3.23 -11.10
CA ASN A 179 -0.87 4.47 -10.67
C ASN A 179 -0.61 4.81 -9.20
N VAL A 180 0.60 4.52 -8.72
CA VAL A 180 1.05 4.85 -7.36
C VAL A 180 1.98 6.06 -7.46
N ASP A 181 1.49 7.20 -6.99
CA ASP A 181 2.28 8.42 -6.92
C ASP A 181 3.07 8.48 -5.60
N ALA A 182 4.33 8.09 -5.69
CA ALA A 182 5.28 8.18 -4.60
C ALA A 182 6.61 8.64 -5.18
N HIS A 183 7.37 9.40 -4.41
CA HIS A 183 8.71 9.87 -4.75
C HIS A 183 9.67 9.62 -3.60
N LEU A 184 10.81 9.01 -3.94
CA LEU A 184 11.92 8.83 -3.02
C LEU A 184 12.95 9.93 -3.24
N SER A 185 13.49 10.48 -2.16
CA SER A 185 14.62 11.42 -2.24
C SER A 185 15.98 10.73 -2.37
N GLN A 186 16.05 9.45 -2.01
CA GLN A 186 17.24 8.61 -2.11
C GLN A 186 16.87 7.13 -2.25
N PRO A 187 17.79 6.27 -2.72
CA PRO A 187 17.54 4.84 -2.79
C PRO A 187 17.19 4.23 -1.44
N VAL A 188 16.25 3.28 -1.43
CA VAL A 188 15.79 2.59 -0.21
C VAL A 188 15.96 1.09 -0.34
N GLU A 189 16.30 0.45 0.79
CA GLU A 189 16.48 -1.00 0.85
C GLU A 189 15.29 -1.68 1.53
N ILE A 190 14.79 -2.73 0.88
CA ILE A 190 13.72 -3.58 1.36
C ILE A 190 14.23 -5.01 1.31
N ASN A 191 14.32 -5.63 2.48
CA ASN A 191 14.84 -6.98 2.64
C ASN A 191 13.76 -7.89 3.21
N GLY A 192 13.72 -9.14 2.76
CA GLY A 192 12.74 -10.06 3.30
C GLY A 192 13.00 -11.52 2.97
N SER A 193 12.23 -12.37 3.64
CA SER A 193 12.24 -13.81 3.43
C SER A 193 10.88 -14.41 3.75
N LEU A 194 10.47 -15.43 2.99
CA LEU A 194 9.19 -16.10 3.11
C LEU A 194 9.41 -17.61 2.99
N ALA A 195 8.91 -18.38 3.95
CA ALA A 195 8.94 -19.84 3.84
C ALA A 195 8.03 -20.32 2.70
N THR A 196 8.45 -21.37 1.99
CA THR A 196 7.65 -21.94 0.89
C THR A 196 6.25 -22.40 1.34
N ASP A 197 6.11 -22.83 2.60
CA ASP A 197 4.86 -23.28 3.20
C ASP A 197 4.14 -22.19 4.01
N GLY A 198 4.61 -20.94 3.93
CA GLY A 198 4.08 -19.80 4.66
C GLY A 198 4.29 -19.85 6.18
N SER A 199 5.16 -20.74 6.68
CA SER A 199 5.44 -20.86 8.13
C SER A 199 6.10 -19.63 8.74
N TYR A 200 6.86 -18.83 7.98
CA TYR A 200 7.40 -17.58 8.47
C TYR A 200 7.49 -16.53 7.36
N LEU A 201 7.42 -15.27 7.78
CA LEU A 201 7.78 -14.08 7.02
C LEU A 201 8.80 -13.28 7.84
N ARG A 202 9.79 -12.71 7.18
CA ARG A 202 10.55 -11.57 7.69
C ARG A 202 10.53 -10.49 6.62
N LEU A 203 10.31 -9.25 7.03
CA LEU A 203 10.36 -8.08 6.18
C LEU A 203 10.95 -6.94 6.98
N SER A 204 11.89 -6.22 6.38
CA SER A 204 12.45 -4.99 6.94
C SER A 204 12.61 -3.96 5.83
N ALA A 205 12.21 -2.72 6.10
CA ALA A 205 12.43 -1.59 5.20
C ALA A 205 12.70 -0.34 6.04
N ASP A 206 13.72 0.41 5.64
CA ASP A 206 14.05 1.71 6.19
C ASP A 206 14.03 2.72 5.05
N ILE A 207 13.09 3.65 5.12
CA ILE A 207 12.81 4.66 4.10
C ILE A 207 13.00 6.02 4.76
N PRO A 208 14.14 6.69 4.54
CA PRO A 208 14.44 7.96 5.21
C PRO A 208 13.43 9.05 4.87
N GLU A 209 12.93 9.06 3.63
CA GLU A 209 11.94 10.01 3.17
C GLU A 209 11.18 9.48 1.96
N VAL A 210 9.86 9.68 1.99
CA VAL A 210 8.98 9.48 0.84
C VAL A 210 7.98 10.62 0.76
N ILE A 211 7.71 11.09 -0.46
CA ILE A 211 6.65 12.04 -0.75
C ILE A 211 5.55 11.26 -1.46
N LEU A 212 4.36 11.20 -0.86
CA LEU A 212 3.18 10.56 -1.41
C LEU A 212 2.31 11.59 -2.13
N ASP A 213 1.29 11.09 -2.82
CA ASP A 213 0.24 11.90 -3.44
C ASP A 213 -0.29 13.02 -2.52
N GLY A 214 -0.61 14.16 -3.11
CA GLY A 214 -1.01 15.38 -2.39
C GLY A 214 0.12 16.03 -1.57
N ASP A 215 1.38 15.89 -2.01
CA ASP A 215 2.59 16.44 -1.36
C ASP A 215 2.79 15.96 0.10
N THR A 216 2.23 14.79 0.44
CA THR A 216 2.35 14.26 1.80
C THR A 216 3.76 13.70 2.02
N ARG A 217 4.58 14.48 2.71
CA ARG A 217 5.94 14.10 3.09
C ARG A 217 5.95 13.27 4.36
N LEU A 218 6.61 12.11 4.32
CA LEU A 218 6.90 11.25 5.46
C LEU A 218 8.41 11.05 5.59
N LEU A 219 8.92 11.05 6.83
CA LEU A 219 10.33 10.93 7.19
C LEU A 219 10.54 9.74 8.14
N ASP A 220 11.75 9.20 8.15
CA ASP A 220 12.20 8.11 9.03
C ASP A 220 11.18 6.96 9.12
N LEU A 221 10.67 6.52 7.97
CA LEU A 221 9.75 5.40 7.95
C LEU A 221 10.56 4.12 8.17
N SER A 222 10.15 3.34 9.16
CA SER A 222 10.72 2.02 9.40
C SER A 222 9.60 1.00 9.45
N LEU A 223 9.73 -0.10 8.73
CA LEU A 223 8.82 -1.24 8.79
C LEU A 223 9.63 -2.47 9.14
N SER A 224 9.24 -3.18 10.20
CA SER A 224 9.74 -4.50 10.54
C SER A 224 8.56 -5.42 10.77
N ALA A 225 8.53 -6.56 10.11
CA ALA A 225 7.55 -7.61 10.35
C ALA A 225 8.24 -8.95 10.45
N ARG A 226 7.92 -9.71 11.50
CA ARG A 226 8.40 -11.06 11.72
C ARG A 226 7.23 -11.95 12.11
N SER A 227 7.11 -13.09 11.43
CA SER A 227 6.14 -14.11 11.82
C SER A 227 6.78 -15.47 12.01
N ASN A 228 6.14 -16.30 12.83
CA ASN A 228 6.45 -17.72 12.97
C ASN A 228 5.15 -18.48 13.31
N GLY A 229 4.72 -19.34 12.39
CA GLY A 229 3.40 -19.96 12.45
C GLY A 229 2.30 -18.91 12.40
N SER A 230 1.44 -18.91 13.42
CA SER A 230 0.37 -17.95 13.62
C SER A 230 0.80 -16.65 14.31
N HIS A 231 2.00 -16.64 14.90
CA HIS A 231 2.51 -15.48 15.60
C HIS A 231 3.05 -14.46 14.60
N LEU A 232 2.60 -13.20 14.70
CA LEU A 232 3.13 -12.04 13.97
C LEU A 232 3.51 -10.96 14.99
N ASP A 233 4.63 -10.31 14.73
CA ASP A 233 5.08 -9.07 15.34
C ASP A 233 5.39 -8.09 14.19
N LEU A 234 4.66 -6.97 14.14
CA LEU A 234 4.81 -5.91 13.16
C LEU A 234 5.00 -4.58 13.87
N LEU A 235 6.06 -3.87 13.49
CA LEU A 235 6.36 -2.52 13.94
C LEU A 235 6.50 -1.62 12.71
N ALA A 236 5.66 -0.59 12.64
CA ALA A 236 5.76 0.47 11.64
C ALA A 236 5.91 1.81 12.34
N LYS A 237 6.86 2.63 11.90
CA LYS A 237 7.07 3.99 12.39
C LYS A 237 7.12 4.94 11.22
N ALA A 238 6.69 6.18 11.43
CA ALA A 238 6.85 7.27 10.50
C ALA A 238 6.85 8.60 11.25
N ARG A 239 7.53 9.60 10.70
CA ARG A 239 7.38 11.00 11.09
C ARG A 239 6.71 11.78 9.97
N LYS A 240 5.75 12.63 10.32
CA LYS A 240 5.07 13.52 9.42
C LYS A 240 5.35 14.97 9.82
N PRO A 241 6.26 15.67 9.13
CA PRO A 241 6.43 17.09 9.33
C PRO A 241 5.15 17.83 8.92
N MET A 242 4.72 18.76 9.75
CA MET A 242 3.59 19.67 9.52
C MET A 242 4.08 21.11 9.65
N ARG A 243 3.26 22.09 9.25
CA ARG A 243 3.64 23.51 9.24
C ARG A 243 4.24 23.99 10.58
N ASN A 244 3.58 23.64 11.69
CA ASN A 244 3.97 24.05 13.04
C ASN A 244 4.19 22.86 14.00
N ALA A 245 4.21 21.63 13.49
CA ALA A 245 4.26 20.40 14.29
C ALA A 245 5.14 19.35 13.62
N ASP A 246 5.68 18.39 14.38
CA ASP A 246 6.36 17.21 13.84
C ASP A 246 5.77 15.96 14.50
N LEU A 247 4.89 15.27 13.76
CA LEU A 247 4.10 14.17 14.30
C LEU A 247 4.85 12.85 14.10
N GLN A 248 5.27 12.22 15.18
CA GLN A 248 5.73 10.84 15.17
C GLN A 248 4.54 9.90 15.34
N ILE A 249 4.48 8.85 14.51
CA ILE A 249 3.43 7.82 14.53
C ILE A 249 4.12 6.46 14.63
N GLU A 250 3.63 5.61 15.52
CA GLU A 250 4.11 4.25 15.72
C GLU A 250 2.93 3.29 15.78
N LEU A 251 2.95 2.24 14.97
CA LEU A 251 2.00 1.15 15.00
C LEU A 251 2.75 -0.12 15.38
N HIS A 252 2.39 -0.68 16.52
CA HIS A 252 2.79 -2.02 16.92
C HIS A 252 1.57 -2.95 16.83
N SER A 253 1.65 -3.95 15.97
CA SER A 253 0.60 -4.94 15.75
C SER A 253 1.15 -6.34 15.98
N THR A 254 0.51 -7.08 16.88
CA THR A 254 0.80 -8.50 17.10
C THR A 254 -0.40 -9.32 16.70
N ALA A 255 -0.16 -10.52 16.17
CA ALA A 255 -1.20 -11.50 16.01
C ALA A 255 -0.77 -12.83 16.63
N ASP A 256 -1.70 -13.52 17.24
CA ASP A 256 -1.53 -14.93 17.58
C ASP A 256 -2.85 -15.67 17.34
N ASN A 257 -2.78 -16.71 16.52
CA ASN A 257 -3.89 -17.58 16.17
C ASN A 257 -5.15 -16.83 15.71
N GLY A 258 -4.97 -15.79 14.88
CA GLY A 258 -6.04 -14.95 14.34
C GLY A 258 -6.60 -13.90 15.31
N LEU A 259 -6.12 -13.82 16.55
CA LEU A 259 -6.39 -12.70 17.45
C LEU A 259 -5.30 -11.64 17.26
N TRP A 260 -5.72 -10.44 16.92
CA TRP A 260 -4.85 -9.30 16.63
C TRP A 260 -4.92 -8.31 17.78
N ASN A 261 -3.77 -7.81 18.22
CA ASN A 261 -3.65 -6.71 19.17
C ASN A 261 -2.87 -5.59 18.50
N ASN A 262 -3.47 -4.41 18.43
CA ASN A 262 -2.87 -3.24 17.79
C ASN A 262 -2.73 -2.13 18.82
N ASN A 263 -1.58 -1.49 18.81
CA ASN A 263 -1.27 -0.29 19.57
C ASN A 263 -0.79 0.76 18.57
N LEU A 264 -1.64 1.76 18.32
CA LEU A 264 -1.29 2.93 17.54
C LEU A 264 -0.97 4.06 18.50
N GLN A 265 0.24 4.61 18.40
CA GLN A 265 0.73 5.71 19.22
C GLN A 265 1.11 6.89 18.34
N TRP A 266 0.96 8.09 18.88
CA TRP A 266 1.44 9.30 18.25
C TRP A 266 1.99 10.29 19.28
N ASP A 267 2.92 11.12 18.83
CA ASP A 267 3.51 12.18 19.64
C ASP A 267 3.97 13.35 18.75
N GLU A 268 3.46 14.55 19.02
CA GLU A 268 3.93 15.80 18.43
C GLU A 268 5.22 16.26 19.15
N ARG A 269 6.35 16.14 18.46
CA ARG A 269 7.68 16.24 19.08
C ARG A 269 8.15 17.65 19.40
N ARG A 270 7.56 18.71 18.83
CA ARG A 270 8.05 20.09 19.02
C ARG A 270 7.57 20.67 20.34
N THR A 271 6.30 20.44 20.67
CA THR A 271 5.61 21.04 21.82
C THR A 271 5.06 20.01 22.79
N HIS A 272 4.93 18.75 22.37
CA HIS A 272 4.31 17.68 23.15
C HIS A 272 2.87 18.01 23.58
N ASN A 273 2.18 18.83 22.78
CA ASN A 273 0.80 19.22 23.04
C ASN A 273 -0.21 18.25 22.44
N PHE A 274 0.21 17.29 21.62
CA PHE A 274 -0.68 16.30 21.02
C PHE A 274 -0.02 14.92 20.98
N TYR A 275 -0.40 14.05 21.91
CA TYR A 275 0.15 12.70 22.02
C TYR A 275 -0.88 11.75 22.63
N GLY A 276 -0.76 10.46 22.35
CA GLY A 276 -1.71 9.48 22.86
C GLY A 276 -1.54 8.12 22.25
N GLN A 277 -2.49 7.25 22.57
CA GLN A 277 -2.55 5.92 22.00
C GLN A 277 -3.98 5.43 21.83
N VAL A 278 -4.17 4.55 20.86
CA VAL A 278 -5.39 3.76 20.67
C VAL A 278 -4.97 2.29 20.67
N ASN A 279 -5.62 1.51 21.53
CA ASN A 279 -5.43 0.08 21.57
C ASN A 279 -6.67 -0.61 21.00
N THR A 280 -6.47 -1.61 20.15
CA THR A 280 -7.56 -2.46 19.68
C THR A 280 -7.20 -3.94 19.79
N THR A 281 -8.22 -4.76 20.03
CA THR A 281 -8.09 -6.23 19.99
C THR A 281 -9.24 -6.83 19.22
N GLY A 282 -8.99 -7.88 18.44
CA GLY A 282 -10.05 -8.44 17.60
C GLY A 282 -9.53 -9.33 16.49
N ARG A 283 -10.33 -9.48 15.43
CA ARG A 283 -10.06 -10.42 14.34
C ARG A 283 -10.00 -9.72 13.00
N LEU A 284 -8.95 -10.02 12.24
CA LEU A 284 -8.78 -9.60 10.87
C LEU A 284 -8.88 -10.82 9.95
N HIS A 285 -9.86 -10.83 9.06
CA HIS A 285 -10.02 -11.86 8.04
C HIS A 285 -9.44 -11.35 6.73
N LEU A 286 -8.28 -11.90 6.35
CA LEU A 286 -7.63 -11.61 5.09
C LEU A 286 -8.07 -12.65 4.04
N PRO A 287 -8.76 -12.24 2.97
CA PRO A 287 -9.14 -13.17 1.91
C PRO A 287 -7.89 -13.65 1.16
N ALA A 288 -7.94 -14.87 0.61
CA ALA A 288 -6.88 -15.35 -0.26
C ALA A 288 -6.70 -14.41 -1.47
N LEU A 289 -5.45 -14.12 -1.84
CA LEU A 289 -5.11 -13.25 -2.97
C LEU A 289 -5.74 -13.77 -4.25
N GLY A 290 -6.55 -12.92 -4.90
CA GLY A 290 -7.27 -13.23 -6.13
C GLY A 290 -8.61 -13.95 -5.93
N SER A 291 -9.09 -14.13 -4.70
CA SER A 291 -10.42 -14.72 -4.44
C SER A 291 -11.60 -13.78 -4.74
N GLY A 292 -11.35 -12.49 -4.98
CA GLY A 292 -12.39 -11.47 -5.15
C GLY A 292 -13.15 -11.12 -3.87
N ARG A 293 -12.91 -11.84 -2.77
CA ARG A 293 -13.44 -11.52 -1.44
C ARG A 293 -12.70 -10.33 -0.85
N ARG A 294 -13.35 -9.62 0.07
CA ARG A 294 -12.81 -8.43 0.74
C ARG A 294 -12.26 -8.75 2.11
N VAL A 295 -11.38 -7.86 2.57
CA VAL A 295 -10.93 -7.82 3.97
C VAL A 295 -12.13 -7.54 4.86
N LEU A 296 -12.21 -8.26 5.97
CA LEU A 296 -13.19 -8.04 7.03
C LEU A 296 -12.45 -7.89 8.35
N PHE A 297 -12.91 -7.03 9.22
CA PHE A 297 -12.40 -6.97 10.58
C PHE A 297 -13.50 -6.66 11.58
N ASP A 298 -13.29 -7.09 12.82
CA ASP A 298 -14.11 -6.72 13.97
C ASP A 298 -13.13 -6.53 15.13
N PHE A 299 -12.99 -5.28 15.56
CA PHE A 299 -12.00 -4.83 16.53
C PHE A 299 -12.69 -4.08 17.68
N ASP A 300 -12.50 -4.57 18.89
CA ASP A 300 -12.83 -3.83 20.09
C ASP A 300 -11.77 -2.77 20.35
N VAL A 301 -12.22 -1.55 20.58
CA VAL A 301 -11.40 -0.44 21.06
C VAL A 301 -11.27 -0.58 22.56
N LEU A 302 -10.04 -0.62 23.05
CA LEU A 302 -9.75 -0.75 24.48
C LEU A 302 -9.61 0.64 25.12
N PRO A 303 -9.98 0.79 26.41
CA PRO A 303 -9.79 2.01 27.17
C PRO A 303 -8.36 2.52 27.06
N THR A 304 -8.23 3.71 26.52
CA THR A 304 -6.96 4.42 26.34
C THR A 304 -7.20 5.92 26.52
N ALA A 305 -6.18 6.75 26.37
CA ALA A 305 -6.34 8.19 26.45
C ALA A 305 -5.38 8.88 25.49
N PHE A 306 -5.73 10.09 25.12
CA PHE A 306 -4.84 11.01 24.43
C PHE A 306 -4.88 12.38 25.10
N HIS A 307 -3.86 13.18 24.81
CA HIS A 307 -3.67 14.50 25.35
C HIS A 307 -3.66 15.49 24.19
N ILE A 308 -4.42 16.57 24.34
CA ILE A 308 -4.41 17.69 23.40
C ILE A 308 -4.46 19.00 24.17
N ASN A 309 -3.47 19.87 23.95
CA ASN A 309 -3.38 21.20 24.57
C ASN A 309 -3.56 21.17 26.10
N GLY A 310 -2.97 20.18 26.77
CA GLY A 310 -3.07 19.99 28.23
C GLY A 310 -4.34 19.28 28.73
N ASN A 311 -5.30 18.99 27.85
CA ASN A 311 -6.51 18.25 28.18
C ASN A 311 -6.33 16.75 27.90
N THR A 312 -6.59 15.91 28.92
CA THR A 312 -6.67 14.45 28.74
C THR A 312 -8.07 14.05 28.31
N TRP A 313 -8.17 13.36 27.18
CA TRP A 313 -9.39 12.76 26.66
C TRP A 313 -9.31 11.24 26.82
N ASP A 314 -10.26 10.68 27.56
CA ASP A 314 -10.46 9.24 27.69
C ASP A 314 -11.10 8.72 26.39
N ILE A 315 -10.57 7.62 25.86
CA ILE A 315 -11.20 6.83 24.80
C ILE A 315 -11.94 5.69 25.49
N GLU A 316 -13.26 5.68 25.39
CA GLU A 316 -14.12 4.67 26.00
C GLU A 316 -14.10 3.36 25.19
N PRO A 317 -14.37 2.21 25.83
CA PRO A 317 -14.52 0.95 25.11
C PRO A 317 -15.60 1.07 24.04
N GLY A 318 -15.32 0.55 22.85
CA GLY A 318 -16.25 0.51 21.73
C GLY A 318 -15.83 -0.57 20.75
N ASN A 319 -16.43 -0.56 19.57
CA ASN A 319 -16.11 -1.54 18.54
C ASN A 319 -16.14 -0.90 17.15
N ILE A 320 -15.21 -1.31 16.31
CA ILE A 320 -15.07 -0.88 14.91
C ILE A 320 -15.03 -2.14 14.05
N ALA A 321 -15.94 -2.23 13.08
CA ALA A 321 -16.05 -3.40 12.22
C ALA A 321 -16.15 -3.00 10.74
N LEU A 322 -15.59 -3.84 9.88
CA LEU A 322 -15.79 -3.82 8.45
C LEU A 322 -16.35 -5.17 8.01
N THR A 323 -17.63 -5.19 7.65
CA THR A 323 -18.33 -6.40 7.18
C THR A 323 -18.99 -6.12 5.82
N ASP A 324 -18.61 -6.85 4.77
CA ASP A 324 -19.21 -6.74 3.44
C ASP A 324 -19.47 -5.30 2.91
N ARG A 325 -18.41 -4.48 2.88
CA ARG A 325 -18.41 -3.03 2.54
C ARG A 325 -19.10 -2.10 3.55
N GLU A 326 -19.61 -2.62 4.64
CA GLU A 326 -20.20 -1.83 5.71
C GLU A 326 -19.16 -1.53 6.79
N PHE A 327 -18.84 -0.26 6.97
CA PHE A 327 -17.94 0.18 8.04
C PHE A 327 -18.76 0.70 9.20
N THR A 328 -18.68 0.03 10.35
CA THR A 328 -19.56 0.26 11.51
C THR A 328 -18.76 0.69 12.72
N PHE A 329 -19.26 1.72 13.42
CA PHE A 329 -18.86 2.08 14.77
C PHE A 329 -19.97 1.70 15.76
N ARG A 330 -19.62 0.95 16.80
CA ARG A 330 -20.52 0.60 17.91
C ARG A 330 -19.97 1.21 19.20
N HIS A 331 -20.63 2.27 19.68
CA HIS A 331 -20.33 2.92 20.96
C HIS A 331 -18.88 3.39 21.14
N VAL A 332 -18.24 3.95 20.11
CA VAL A 332 -16.93 4.59 20.30
C VAL A 332 -17.17 5.99 20.86
N ALA A 333 -16.64 6.30 22.03
CA ALA A 333 -16.81 7.61 22.65
C ALA A 333 -15.51 8.17 23.20
N LEU A 334 -15.41 9.49 23.21
CA LEU A 334 -14.32 10.27 23.80
C LEU A 334 -14.89 11.16 24.89
N ARG A 335 -14.19 11.27 26.01
CA ARG A 335 -14.64 12.06 27.15
C ARG A 335 -13.53 12.89 27.77
N HIS A 336 -13.84 14.13 28.10
CA HIS A 336 -12.98 15.00 28.89
C HIS A 336 -13.84 15.84 29.82
N ALA A 337 -13.73 15.61 31.14
CA ALA A 337 -14.62 16.23 32.14
C ALA A 337 -16.11 16.05 31.79
N ASP A 338 -16.85 17.14 31.52
CA ASP A 338 -18.26 17.13 31.11
C ASP A 338 -18.46 17.24 29.58
N GLN A 339 -17.38 17.13 28.81
CA GLN A 339 -17.39 17.10 27.35
C GLN A 339 -17.43 15.65 26.86
N HIS A 340 -18.30 15.39 25.90
CA HIS A 340 -18.48 14.06 25.31
C HIS A 340 -18.55 14.14 23.80
N LEU A 341 -17.90 13.20 23.14
CA LEU A 341 -18.02 12.94 21.70
C LEU A 341 -18.36 11.46 21.51
N ALA A 342 -19.44 11.15 20.80
CA ALA A 342 -19.85 9.77 20.54
C ALA A 342 -19.96 9.51 19.03
N ILE A 343 -19.39 8.40 18.59
CA ILE A 343 -19.37 7.95 17.18
C ILE A 343 -20.10 6.61 17.10
N HIS A 344 -21.13 6.55 16.27
CA HIS A 344 -21.92 5.33 16.07
C HIS A 344 -22.61 5.30 14.72
N GLY A 345 -22.98 4.11 14.27
CA GLY A 345 -23.68 3.89 13.01
C GLY A 345 -22.81 3.22 11.97
N THR A 346 -23.32 3.15 10.74
CA THR A 346 -22.75 2.34 9.67
C THR A 346 -22.66 3.14 8.39
N TYR A 347 -21.45 3.22 7.84
CA TYR A 347 -21.20 3.74 6.51
C TYR A 347 -21.50 2.64 5.48
N THR A 348 -22.72 2.69 4.94
CA THR A 348 -23.22 1.77 3.91
C THR A 348 -24.17 2.52 2.96
N LYS A 349 -24.24 2.08 1.71
CA LYS A 349 -25.08 2.73 0.68
C LYS A 349 -26.55 2.56 1.04
N GLY A 350 -27.30 3.66 1.06
CA GLY A 350 -28.72 3.68 1.44
C GLY A 350 -28.98 3.59 2.95
N GLY A 351 -27.93 3.58 3.78
CA GLY A 351 -28.04 3.62 5.24
C GLY A 351 -28.12 5.04 5.83
N GLU A 352 -28.37 5.11 7.13
CA GLU A 352 -28.43 6.37 7.89
C GLU A 352 -27.06 7.08 7.98
N GLY A 353 -25.96 6.32 7.88
CA GLY A 353 -24.60 6.83 7.98
C GLY A 353 -23.98 6.67 9.37
N ILE A 354 -22.81 7.27 9.54
CA ILE A 354 -22.12 7.40 10.81
C ILE A 354 -22.53 8.73 11.43
N ALA A 355 -23.11 8.69 12.62
CA ALA A 355 -23.40 9.84 13.45
C ALA A 355 -22.23 10.14 14.39
N ILE A 356 -21.88 11.42 14.49
CA ILE A 356 -20.91 11.99 15.43
C ILE A 356 -21.67 12.99 16.28
N ASP A 357 -21.93 12.65 17.53
CA ASP A 357 -22.62 13.49 18.50
C ASP A 357 -21.61 14.22 19.38
N LEU A 358 -21.79 15.53 19.51
CA LEU A 358 -20.98 16.39 20.34
C LEU A 358 -21.83 16.93 21.48
N GLN A 359 -21.29 16.86 22.70
CA GLN A 359 -21.88 17.47 23.88
C GLN A 359 -20.83 18.32 24.57
N LYS A 360 -21.07 19.63 24.55
CA LYS A 360 -20.24 20.67 25.19
C LYS A 360 -18.75 20.64 24.83
N VAL A 361 -18.41 20.14 23.64
CA VAL A 361 -17.02 20.03 23.20
C VAL A 361 -16.46 21.42 22.89
N ASP A 362 -15.30 21.75 23.47
CA ASP A 362 -14.63 23.00 23.17
C ASP A 362 -14.21 23.09 21.69
N VAL A 363 -14.70 24.11 20.98
CA VAL A 363 -14.47 24.29 19.55
C VAL A 363 -13.00 24.54 19.23
N GLY A 364 -12.26 25.20 20.13
CA GLY A 364 -10.82 25.41 19.97
C GLY A 364 -10.06 24.09 19.94
N SER A 365 -10.43 23.15 20.80
CA SER A 365 -9.86 21.80 20.87
C SER A 365 -10.13 20.98 19.61
N LEU A 366 -11.34 21.07 19.02
CA LEU A 366 -11.66 20.40 17.75
C LEU A 366 -10.87 20.97 16.57
N LEU A 367 -10.73 22.28 16.49
CA LEU A 367 -10.00 22.93 15.40
C LEU A 367 -8.50 22.67 15.48
N ALA A 368 -7.95 22.53 16.69
CA ALA A 368 -6.56 22.15 16.89
C ALA A 368 -6.21 20.81 16.20
N LEU A 369 -7.14 19.85 16.15
CA LEU A 369 -6.97 18.58 15.43
C LEU A 369 -6.90 18.74 13.90
N THR A 370 -7.43 19.85 13.37
CA THR A 370 -7.49 20.11 11.91
C THR A 370 -6.31 20.92 11.39
N GLY A 371 -5.46 21.46 12.28
CA GLY A 371 -4.33 22.32 11.92
C GLY A 371 -4.72 23.74 11.45
N LEU A 372 -5.98 24.14 11.64
CA LEU A 372 -6.50 25.47 11.31
C LEU A 372 -6.24 26.44 12.48
N GLU A 373 -5.01 26.90 12.66
CA GLU A 373 -4.63 27.87 13.72
C GLU A 373 -4.85 29.34 13.32
N VAL A 374 -5.47 29.62 12.16
CA VAL A 374 -5.54 30.99 11.61
C VAL A 374 -6.59 31.87 12.30
N VAL A 375 -7.52 31.28 13.07
CA VAL A 375 -8.61 32.00 13.76
C VAL A 375 -8.95 31.35 15.10
N ARG A 376 -9.07 32.16 16.17
CA ARG A 376 -9.43 31.69 17.51
C ARG A 376 -10.94 31.64 17.66
N PHE A 377 -11.53 30.51 17.33
CA PHE A 377 -12.90 30.18 17.71
C PHE A 377 -12.91 29.51 19.08
N ALA A 378 -13.80 29.94 19.97
CA ALA A 378 -13.97 29.32 21.28
C ALA A 378 -15.45 29.24 21.68
N GLY A 379 -15.72 28.39 22.66
CA GLY A 379 -17.06 28.08 23.15
C GLY A 379 -17.34 26.59 23.05
N ASN A 380 -18.26 26.11 23.89
CA ASN A 380 -18.62 24.70 23.97
C ASN A 380 -19.73 24.41 22.95
N ALA A 381 -19.41 23.62 21.94
CA ALA A 381 -20.34 23.16 20.92
C ALA A 381 -21.07 21.89 21.34
N SER A 382 -22.38 21.86 21.13
CA SER A 382 -23.16 20.63 21.11
C SER A 382 -23.86 20.46 19.77
N GLY A 383 -24.02 19.25 19.27
CA GLY A 383 -24.57 19.05 17.95
C GLY A 383 -24.37 17.66 17.41
N ARG A 384 -24.69 17.49 16.13
CA ARG A 384 -24.59 16.22 15.41
C ARG A 384 -24.03 16.44 14.03
N ALA A 385 -23.09 15.60 13.64
CA ALA A 385 -22.66 15.43 12.26
C ALA A 385 -23.01 14.03 11.76
N ILE A 386 -23.35 13.90 10.49
CA ILE A 386 -23.66 12.64 9.83
C ILE A 386 -22.80 12.51 8.59
N VAL A 387 -22.08 11.39 8.48
CA VAL A 387 -21.27 11.03 7.31
C VAL A 387 -21.89 9.81 6.64
N LYS A 388 -22.26 9.92 5.36
CA LYS A 388 -22.83 8.81 4.58
C LYS A 388 -22.43 8.85 3.11
N PRO A 389 -22.39 7.70 2.42
CA PRO A 389 -22.12 7.67 0.99
C PRO A 389 -23.30 8.21 0.18
N ASP A 390 -23.00 8.80 -0.96
CA ASP A 390 -23.98 9.10 -2.01
C ASP A 390 -24.19 7.91 -2.97
N GLU A 391 -24.97 8.13 -4.03
CA GLU A 391 -25.25 7.10 -5.04
C GLU A 391 -24.01 6.54 -5.74
N HIS A 392 -22.93 7.32 -5.81
CA HIS A 392 -21.64 6.96 -6.39
C HIS A 392 -20.62 6.52 -5.33
N ASN A 393 -21.08 6.29 -4.09
CA ASN A 393 -20.25 5.92 -2.94
C ASN A 393 -19.24 6.99 -2.51
N LYS A 394 -19.48 8.27 -2.86
CA LYS A 394 -18.68 9.40 -2.40
C LYS A 394 -19.16 9.88 -1.03
N PRO A 395 -18.26 10.29 -0.13
CA PRO A 395 -18.66 10.74 1.20
C PRO A 395 -19.40 12.08 1.13
N ARG A 396 -20.55 12.14 1.82
CA ARG A 396 -21.28 13.37 2.14
C ARG A 396 -21.30 13.56 3.65
N LEU A 397 -21.08 14.79 4.08
CA LEU A 397 -21.17 15.22 5.46
C LEU A 397 -22.30 16.23 5.60
N SER A 398 -23.12 16.10 6.63
CA SER A 398 -23.99 17.16 7.11
C SER A 398 -23.76 17.36 8.60
N ALA A 399 -23.77 18.61 9.07
CA ALA A 399 -23.49 18.93 10.45
C ALA A 399 -24.35 20.09 10.95
N PHE A 400 -24.76 20.00 12.21
CA PHE A 400 -25.35 21.10 12.96
C PHE A 400 -24.63 21.24 14.30
N LEU A 401 -24.21 22.46 14.62
CA LEU A 401 -23.58 22.81 15.89
C LEU A 401 -24.31 23.98 16.54
N ASP A 402 -24.55 23.87 17.84
CA ASP A 402 -25.11 24.89 18.71
C ASP A 402 -24.04 25.31 19.73
N ILE A 403 -23.72 26.60 19.75
CA ILE A 403 -22.62 27.17 20.55
C ILE A 403 -23.15 28.39 21.31
N PRO A 404 -23.73 28.21 22.52
CA PRO A 404 -24.39 29.29 23.26
C PRO A 404 -23.49 30.48 23.64
N GLY A 405 -22.20 30.23 23.87
CA GLY A 405 -21.19 31.22 24.27
C GLY A 405 -20.05 31.35 23.27
N PHE A 406 -20.39 31.48 21.99
CA PHE A 406 -19.44 31.60 20.89
C PHE A 406 -18.56 32.84 21.04
N ARG A 407 -17.26 32.63 20.87
CA ARG A 407 -16.25 33.68 20.88
C ARG A 407 -15.41 33.61 19.60
N PHE A 408 -15.02 34.78 19.10
CA PHE A 408 -14.10 34.93 17.99
C PHE A 408 -13.00 35.91 18.37
N ASN A 409 -11.74 35.48 18.30
CA ASN A 409 -10.57 36.27 18.72
C ASN A 409 -10.80 36.92 20.10
N ASP A 410 -11.15 36.07 21.07
CA ASP A 410 -11.39 36.43 22.47
C ASP A 410 -12.59 37.38 22.72
N THR A 411 -13.30 37.77 21.65
CA THR A 411 -14.51 38.60 21.74
C THR A 411 -15.76 37.72 21.82
N HIS A 412 -16.59 37.94 22.83
CA HIS A 412 -17.87 37.24 22.97
C HIS A 412 -18.90 37.75 21.97
N LEU A 413 -19.36 36.86 21.09
CA LEU A 413 -20.33 37.16 20.03
C LEU A 413 -21.75 36.64 20.33
N GLY A 414 -21.93 35.88 21.42
CA GLY A 414 -23.22 35.34 21.83
C GLY A 414 -23.46 33.91 21.34
N HIS A 415 -24.68 33.61 20.90
CA HIS A 415 -25.08 32.27 20.50
C HIS A 415 -24.91 32.05 19.00
N ALA A 416 -24.02 31.12 18.62
CA ALA A 416 -23.90 30.68 17.23
C ALA A 416 -24.64 29.36 16.97
N ARG A 417 -25.35 29.28 15.85
CA ARG A 417 -25.91 28.05 15.30
C ARG A 417 -25.35 27.85 13.90
N ILE A 418 -24.56 26.81 13.71
CA ILE A 418 -23.82 26.56 12.48
C ILE A 418 -24.40 25.32 11.80
N ARG A 419 -24.67 25.43 10.50
CA ARG A 419 -24.99 24.30 9.63
C ARG A 419 -23.91 24.17 8.58
N GLY A 420 -23.36 22.98 8.43
CA GLY A 420 -22.36 22.67 7.42
C GLY A 420 -22.82 21.48 6.57
N ALA A 421 -22.45 21.50 5.31
CA ALA A 421 -22.53 20.34 4.44
C ALA A 421 -21.26 20.27 3.59
N PHE A 422 -20.80 19.07 3.29
CA PHE A 422 -19.70 18.83 2.37
C PHE A 422 -20.07 17.71 1.41
N GLU A 423 -19.82 17.94 0.13
CA GLU A 423 -19.99 16.99 -0.96
C GLU A 423 -18.69 16.98 -1.77
N THR A 424 -18.19 15.78 -2.09
CA THR A 424 -16.98 15.67 -2.89
C THR A 424 -17.36 15.82 -4.36
N ASP A 425 -17.29 17.04 -4.90
CA ASP A 425 -17.46 17.25 -6.33
C ASP A 425 -16.23 16.72 -7.08
N ASP A 426 -16.46 16.01 -8.19
CA ASP A 426 -15.40 15.76 -9.19
C ASP A 426 -15.07 17.11 -9.82
N GLN A 427 -14.08 17.82 -9.26
CA GLN A 427 -13.34 18.78 -10.04
C GLN A 427 -12.48 17.94 -11.02
N THR A 428 -13.00 17.84 -12.24
CA THR A 428 -12.39 17.19 -13.43
C THR A 428 -10.98 17.65 -13.74
#